data_AF-A0A1J4TBA8-F1
#
_entry.id   AF-A0A1J4TBA8-F1
#
_cell.length_a   1.000
_cell.length_b   1.000
_cell.length_c   1.000
_cell.angle_alpha   90.00
_cell.angle_beta   90.00
_cell.angle_gamma   90.00
#
_symmetry.space_group_name_H-M   'P 1'
#
loop_
_entity.id
_entity.type
_entity.pdbx_description
1 polymer ?
#
loop_
_entity_poly.entity_id
_entity_poly.type
_entity_poly.pdbx_seq_one_letter_code
_entity_poly.pdbx_strand_id
1 'polypeptide(L)'
;KEIISLERKALSRVIKVVDLFEDYGFQLSAEYLKKITKGIWELRAGEYRLLFGIIGQFSIVVNIFQKKTQKTPIKEIKLAISRFKQYEK
;
A
#
# COMPACT_ATOMS: atom_id res chain seq x y z
N LYS A 1 -8.89 -10.06 -2.95
CA LYS A 1 -9.56 -10.85 -1.87
C LYS A 1 -9.49 -10.15 -0.51
N GLU A 2 -8.36 -9.51 -0.12
CA GLU A 2 -8.17 -8.92 1.22
C GLU A 2 -8.96 -7.62 1.51
N ILE A 3 -9.29 -6.80 0.51
CA ILE A 3 -10.05 -5.54 0.71
C ILE A 3 -11.51 -5.80 1.09
N ILE A 4 -12.11 -6.86 0.55
CA ILE A 4 -13.55 -7.15 0.65
C ILE A 4 -13.93 -7.59 2.08
N SER A 5 -12.97 -8.02 2.88
CA SER A 5 -13.18 -8.44 4.28
C SER A 5 -12.91 -7.32 5.31
N LEU A 6 -12.71 -6.07 4.88
CA LEU A 6 -12.48 -4.97 5.80
C LEU A 6 -13.79 -4.49 6.44
N GLU A 7 -13.76 -4.21 7.74
CA GLU A 7 -14.86 -3.49 8.40
C GLU A 7 -15.09 -2.14 7.71
N ARG A 8 -16.35 -1.69 7.64
CA ARG A 8 -16.76 -0.47 6.92
C ARG A 8 -15.88 0.75 7.25
N LYS A 9 -15.55 0.94 8.53
CA LYS A 9 -14.72 2.06 9.01
C LYS A 9 -13.26 1.95 8.56
N ALA A 10 -12.73 0.74 8.40
CA ALA A 10 -11.40 0.52 7.85
C ALA A 10 -11.40 0.78 6.34
N LEU A 11 -12.42 0.27 5.63
CA LEU A 11 -12.58 0.48 4.20
C LEU A 11 -12.65 1.98 3.85
N SER A 12 -13.44 2.78 4.56
CA SER A 12 -13.52 4.23 4.31
C SER A 12 -12.18 4.95 4.47
N ARG A 13 -11.31 4.51 5.40
CA ARG A 13 -9.97 5.09 5.55
C ARG A 13 -9.04 4.66 4.43
N VAL A 14 -9.14 3.40 4.00
CA VAL A 14 -8.37 2.89 2.87
C VAL A 14 -8.72 3.68 1.61
N ILE A 15 -10.01 3.83 1.31
CA ILE A 15 -10.49 4.61 0.16
C ILE A 15 -9.97 6.04 0.24
N LYS A 16 -10.19 6.74 1.37
CA LYS A 16 -9.71 8.13 1.54
C LYS A 16 -8.21 8.30 1.27
N VAL A 17 -7.38 7.36 1.72
CA VAL A 17 -5.92 7.45 1.49
C VAL A 17 -5.53 7.12 0.05
N VAL A 18 -6.28 6.25 -0.62
CA VAL A 18 -6.11 6.01 -2.06
C VAL A 18 -6.49 7.27 -2.84
N ASP A 19 -7.63 7.90 -2.54
CA ASP A 19 -8.06 9.15 -3.19
C ASP A 19 -7.01 10.26 -3.01
N LEU A 20 -6.48 10.42 -1.78
CA LEU A 20 -5.38 11.37 -1.53
C LEU A 20 -4.12 11.04 -2.34
N PHE A 21 -3.82 9.77 -2.57
CA PHE A 21 -2.68 9.40 -3.39
C PHE A 21 -2.94 9.64 -4.88
N GLU A 22 -4.18 9.50 -5.34
CA GLU A 22 -4.55 9.86 -6.71
C GLU A 22 -4.43 11.37 -6.96
N ASP A 23 -4.83 12.19 -5.99
CA ASP A 23 -4.78 13.66 -6.09
C ASP A 23 -3.35 14.22 -5.98
N TYR A 24 -2.54 13.71 -5.06
CA TYR A 24 -1.25 14.31 -4.68
C TYR A 24 -0.03 13.46 -5.04
N GLY A 25 -0.21 12.18 -5.36
CA GLY A 25 0.87 11.26 -5.70
C GLY A 25 2.00 11.23 -4.65
N PHE A 26 3.24 11.36 -5.14
CA PHE A 26 4.44 11.31 -4.30
C PHE A 26 4.70 12.58 -3.46
N GLN A 27 3.83 13.59 -3.55
CA GLN A 27 3.91 14.78 -2.70
C GLN A 27 3.32 14.56 -1.31
N LEU A 28 2.66 13.42 -1.08
CA LEU A 28 2.13 13.05 0.24
C LEU A 28 3.25 12.98 1.29
N SER A 29 2.92 13.44 2.50
CA SER A 29 3.84 13.43 3.63
C SER A 29 4.16 11.99 4.08
N ALA A 30 5.22 11.87 4.89
CA ALA A 30 5.66 10.60 5.47
C ALA A 30 4.61 9.96 6.41
N GLU A 31 3.55 10.68 6.77
CA GLU A 31 2.41 10.16 7.51
C GLU A 31 1.56 9.22 6.66
N TYR A 32 1.37 9.55 5.38
CA TYR A 32 0.52 8.82 4.44
C TYR A 32 1.30 7.93 3.49
N LEU A 33 2.49 8.35 3.06
CA LEU A 33 3.27 7.66 2.05
C LEU A 33 4.70 7.39 2.54
N LYS A 34 5.17 6.16 2.38
CA LYS A 34 6.55 5.79 2.72
C LYS A 34 7.18 4.92 1.66
N LYS A 35 8.43 5.22 1.29
CA LYS A 35 9.25 4.29 0.51
C LYS A 35 9.68 3.12 1.42
N ILE A 36 9.49 1.89 0.95
CA ILE A 36 9.87 0.68 1.70
C ILE A 36 11.15 0.09 1.13
N THR A 37 11.22 -0.08 -0.18
CA THR A 37 12.38 -0.60 -0.89
C THR A 37 12.34 -0.18 -2.36
N LYS A 38 13.27 -0.65 -3.19
CA LYS A 38 13.27 -0.40 -4.63
C LYS A 38 11.97 -0.93 -5.25
N GLY A 39 11.21 -0.05 -5.89
CA GLY A 39 9.96 -0.38 -6.58
C GLY A 39 8.72 -0.55 -5.70
N ILE A 40 8.85 -0.53 -4.37
CA ILE A 40 7.72 -0.72 -3.45
C ILE A 40 7.58 0.44 -2.48
N TRP A 41 6.35 0.93 -2.41
CA TRP A 41 5.89 2.01 -1.54
C TRP A 41 4.76 1.51 -0.63
N GLU A 42 4.53 2.25 0.45
CA GLU A 42 3.51 1.96 1.46
C GLU A 42 2.59 3.17 1.60
N LEU A 43 1.29 2.98 1.37
CA LEU A 43 0.24 3.89 1.82
C LEU A 43 -0.22 3.49 3.22
N ARG A 44 -0.45 4.50 4.07
CA ARG A 44 -0.78 4.34 5.49
C ARG A 44 -2.21 4.81 5.76
N ALA A 45 -3.13 3.85 5.87
CA ALA A 45 -4.56 4.08 6.09
C ALA A 45 -4.99 3.66 7.51
N GLY A 46 -4.67 4.49 8.51
CA GLY A 46 -4.95 4.18 9.92
C GLY A 46 -4.18 2.95 10.39
N GLU A 47 -4.89 1.87 10.72
CA GLU A 47 -4.29 0.59 11.11
C GLU A 47 -3.91 -0.30 9.91
N TYR A 48 -4.24 0.09 8.69
CA TYR A 48 -3.95 -0.69 7.49
C TYR A 48 -2.80 -0.09 6.69
N ARG A 49 -2.05 -0.97 6.02
CA ARG A 49 -0.95 -0.63 5.14
C ARG A 49 -1.20 -1.25 3.79
N LEU A 50 -1.09 -0.45 2.74
CA LEU A 50 -1.15 -0.92 1.35
C LEU A 50 0.25 -0.85 0.77
N LEU A 51 0.80 -1.98 0.36
CA LEU A 51 2.03 -2.01 -0.40
C LEU A 51 1.72 -2.00 -1.89
N PHE A 52 2.36 -1.11 -2.61
CA PHE A 52 2.12 -0.92 -4.03
C PHE A 52 3.43 -0.62 -4.79
N GLY A 53 3.41 -0.85 -6.09
CA GLY A 53 4.47 -0.45 -7.01
C GLY A 53 3.88 0.31 -8.20
N ILE A 54 4.76 0.86 -9.06
CA ILE A 54 4.36 1.68 -10.21
C ILE A 54 4.81 0.99 -11.50
N ILE A 55 3.92 0.86 -12.47
CA ILE A 55 4.22 0.38 -13.82
C ILE A 55 3.64 1.36 -14.83
N GLY A 56 4.51 2.05 -15.56
CA GLY A 56 4.11 3.16 -16.43
C GLY A 56 3.39 4.24 -15.61
N GLN A 57 2.13 4.50 -15.96
CA GLN A 57 1.25 5.44 -15.25
C GLN A 57 0.39 4.79 -14.16
N PHE A 58 0.46 3.47 -13.98
CA PHE A 58 -0.41 2.73 -13.07
C PHE A 58 0.26 2.47 -11.73
N SER A 59 -0.47 2.72 -10.65
CA SER A 59 -0.10 2.30 -9.30
C SER A 59 -0.82 0.99 -8.96
N ILE A 60 -0.05 -0.07 -8.74
CA ILE A 60 -0.59 -1.42 -8.52
C ILE A 60 -0.41 -1.79 -7.06
N VAL A 61 -1.52 -1.88 -6.33
CA VAL A 61 -1.53 -2.39 -4.96
C VAL A 61 -1.35 -3.90 -4.99
N VAL A 62 -0.26 -4.38 -4.39
CA VAL A 62 0.14 -5.80 -4.41
C VAL A 62 -0.07 -6.49 -3.07
N ASN A 63 -0.25 -5.75 -1.97
CA ASN A 63 -0.52 -6.35 -0.67
C ASN A 63 -1.23 -5.39 0.27
N ILE A 64 -2.15 -5.88 1.10
CA ILE A 64 -2.81 -5.08 2.14
C ILE A 64 -2.86 -5.87 3.44
N PHE A 65 -2.41 -5.24 4.53
CA PHE A 65 -2.39 -5.90 5.83
C PHE A 65 -2.67 -4.92 6.97
N GLN A 66 -3.21 -5.44 8.07
CA GLN A 66 -3.34 -4.69 9.32
C GLN A 66 -1.98 -4.64 10.02
N LYS A 67 -1.54 -3.45 10.39
CA LYS A 67 -0.31 -3.23 11.16
C LYS A 67 -0.43 -3.93 12.51
N LYS A 68 0.48 -4.87 12.78
CA LYS A 68 0.63 -5.53 14.09
C LYS A 68 1.87 -5.06 14.86
N THR A 69 2.81 -4.41 14.17
CA THR A 69 4.12 -4.02 14.67
C THR A 69 4.48 -2.63 14.19
N GLN A 70 5.39 -1.93 14.89
CA GLN A 70 5.82 -0.57 14.49
C GLN A 70 6.40 -0.52 13.07
N LYS A 71 7.21 -1.52 12.72
CA LYS A 71 7.82 -1.68 11.39
C LYS A 71 6.98 -2.60 10.51
N THR A 72 6.98 -2.34 9.20
CA THR A 72 6.43 -3.22 8.16
C THR A 72 7.12 -4.60 8.25
N PRO A 73 6.38 -5.69 8.51
CA PRO A 73 7.00 -7.01 8.66
C PRO A 73 7.69 -7.47 7.37
N ILE A 74 8.87 -8.10 7.50
CA ILE A 74 9.67 -8.55 6.35
C ILE A 74 8.88 -9.50 5.43
N LYS A 75 8.01 -10.33 6.00
CA LYS A 75 7.15 -11.24 5.21
C LYS A 75 6.24 -10.50 4.23
N GLU A 76 5.67 -9.36 4.64
CA GLU A 76 4.76 -8.57 3.81
C GLU A 76 5.53 -7.88 2.68
N ILE A 77 6.75 -7.43 2.96
CA ILE A 77 7.67 -6.84 1.98
C ILE A 77 8.06 -7.89 0.93
N LYS A 78 8.48 -9.09 1.36
CA LYS A 78 8.84 -10.18 0.45
C LYS A 78 7.67 -10.59 -0.44
N LEU A 79 6.47 -10.69 0.15
CA LEU A 79 5.24 -11.01 -0.59
C LEU A 79 4.92 -9.93 -1.62
N ALA A 80 4.98 -8.65 -1.25
CA ALA A 80 4.75 -7.53 -2.16
C ALA A 80 5.74 -7.53 -3.33
N ILE A 81 7.04 -7.73 -3.08
CA ILE A 81 8.06 -7.84 -4.15
C ILE A 81 7.73 -9.01 -5.09
N SER A 82 7.42 -10.18 -4.53
CA SER A 82 7.11 -11.38 -5.32
C SER A 82 5.87 -11.18 -6.21
N ARG A 83 4.81 -10.56 -5.67
CA ARG A 83 3.60 -10.22 -6.42
C ARG A 83 3.87 -9.15 -7.47
N PHE A 84 4.61 -8.09 -7.13
CA PHE A 84 4.91 -6.99 -8.06
C PHE A 84 5.70 -7.44 -9.28
N LYS A 85 6.68 -8.34 -9.09
CA LYS A 85 7.44 -8.96 -10.20
C LYS A 85 6.58 -9.72 -11.21
N GLN A 86 5.35 -10.11 -10.87
CA GLN A 86 4.45 -10.77 -11.81
C GLN A 86 3.81 -9.78 -12.79
N TYR A 87 3.81 -8.48 -12.45
CA TYR A 87 3.30 -7.41 -13.30
C TYR A 87 4.40 -6.74 -14.13
N GLU A 88 5.68 -6.87 -13.74
CA GLU A 88 6.83 -6.39 -14.51
C GLU A 88 7.20 -7.32 -15.70
N LYS A 89 6.58 -8.49 -15.79
CA LYS A 89 6.76 -9.46 -16.89
C LYS A 89 5.82 -9.16 -18.04
#